data_AF-A0A372EN33-F1
#
_entry.id   AF-A0A372EN33-F1
#
_cell.length_a   1.000
_cell.length_b   1.000
_cell.length_c   1.000
_cell.angle_alpha   90.00
_cell.angle_beta   90.00
_cell.angle_gamma   90.00
#
_symmetry.space_group_name_H-M   'P 1'
#
loop_
_entity.id
_entity.type
_entity.pdbx_description
1 polymer ?
#
loop_
_entity_poly.entity_id
_entity_poly.type
_entity_poly.pdbx_seq_one_letter_code
_entity_poly.pdbx_strand_id
1 'polypeptide(L)'
;MVIALLAGALGTGRAEPPHHPAPVFAAEPVRAFLSNPDFCAYMLSPPDGESASFLVRFDDAAQAAVRGLRAADAALTETGALFRLRAGCDARQAAASD
;
A
#
# COMPACT_ATOMS: atom_id res chain seq x y z
N MET A 1 42.48 -9.50 45.84
CA MET A 1 43.18 -9.17 44.58
C MET A 1 42.55 -10.02 43.47
N VAL A 2 41.86 -9.33 42.56
CA VAL A 2 41.36 -9.67 41.20
C VAL A 2 40.36 -10.84 41.00
N ILE A 3 39.19 -10.43 40.48
CA ILE A 3 38.02 -11.16 39.98
C ILE A 3 38.27 -11.63 38.53
N ALA A 4 37.83 -12.84 38.18
CA ALA A 4 37.65 -13.30 36.79
C ALA A 4 36.54 -14.36 36.72
N LEU A 5 35.66 -14.47 35.73
CA LEU A 5 35.09 -13.56 34.73
C LEU A 5 33.87 -14.34 34.20
N LEU A 6 32.70 -13.69 34.12
CA LEU A 6 31.48 -14.27 33.57
C LEU A 6 31.58 -14.41 32.04
N ALA A 7 31.17 -15.55 31.50
CA ALA A 7 30.66 -15.69 30.13
C ALA A 7 29.45 -16.64 30.23
N GLY A 8 28.21 -16.20 30.07
CA GLY A 8 27.73 -15.32 29.02
C GLY A 8 27.27 -16.15 27.81
N ALA A 9 26.53 -17.24 28.02
CA ALA A 9 25.84 -17.96 26.96
C ALA A 9 24.61 -17.14 26.52
N LEU A 10 24.86 -16.14 25.68
CA LEU A 10 23.81 -15.43 24.96
C LEU A 10 23.25 -16.37 23.90
N GLY A 11 22.17 -17.06 24.24
CA GLY A 11 21.29 -17.66 23.25
C GLY A 11 20.86 -16.57 22.28
N THR A 12 21.26 -16.70 21.02
CA THR A 12 20.78 -15.86 19.93
C THR A 12 19.32 -16.23 19.65
N GLY A 13 18.42 -15.77 20.51
CA GLY A 13 17.04 -15.58 20.14
C GLY A 13 17.05 -14.56 19.01
N ARG A 14 16.98 -15.04 17.76
CA ARG A 14 16.52 -14.20 16.66
C ARG A 14 15.12 -13.76 17.07
N ALA A 15 15.02 -12.53 17.59
CA ALA A 15 13.76 -11.84 17.67
C ALA A 15 13.24 -11.82 16.22
N GLU A 16 12.19 -12.59 15.96
CA GLU A 16 11.38 -12.39 14.78
C GLU A 16 11.00 -10.90 14.81
N PRO A 17 11.35 -10.12 13.78
CA PRO A 17 11.00 -8.71 13.78
C PRO A 17 9.49 -8.63 13.99
N PRO A 18 8.99 -7.73 14.85
CA PRO A 18 7.55 -7.56 15.00
C PRO A 18 7.00 -7.40 13.60
N HIS A 19 6.04 -8.25 13.22
CA HIS A 19 5.26 -8.14 11.99
C HIS A 19 4.54 -6.79 12.04
N HIS A 20 5.28 -5.71 11.75
CA HIS A 20 4.70 -4.48 11.32
C HIS A 20 3.99 -4.88 10.03
N PRO A 21 2.66 -4.76 9.95
CA PRO A 21 2.03 -4.85 8.65
C PRO A 21 2.80 -3.89 7.75
N ALA A 22 3.38 -4.41 6.67
CA ALA A 22 3.96 -3.56 5.65
C ALA A 22 2.93 -2.43 5.40
N PRO A 23 3.36 -1.17 5.30
CA PRO A 23 2.41 -0.06 5.13
C PRO A 23 1.43 -0.49 4.04
N VAL A 24 0.13 -0.33 4.29
CA VAL A 24 -0.96 -0.97 3.53
C VAL A 24 -0.85 -0.74 2.00
N PHE A 25 -0.05 0.24 1.59
CA PHE A 25 0.35 0.56 0.22
C PHE A 25 1.59 -0.18 -0.33
N ALA A 26 2.15 -1.18 0.37
CA ALA A 26 3.38 -1.87 -0.02
C ALA A 26 3.16 -2.93 -1.12
N ALA A 27 1.92 -3.40 -1.28
CA ALA A 27 1.57 -4.35 -2.34
C ALA A 27 1.85 -3.71 -3.70
N GLU A 28 2.55 -4.44 -4.58
CA GLU A 28 2.98 -3.95 -5.89
C GLU A 28 1.81 -3.40 -6.72
N PRO A 29 0.63 -4.05 -6.80
CA PRO A 29 -0.52 -3.50 -7.53
C PRO A 29 -1.02 -2.16 -6.98
N VAL A 30 -0.94 -1.97 -5.66
CA VAL A 30 -1.36 -0.71 -5.02
C VAL A 30 -0.36 0.41 -5.36
N ARG A 31 0.94 0.12 -5.31
CA ARG A 31 1.97 1.08 -5.72
C ARG A 31 1.86 1.44 -7.19
N ALA A 32 1.67 0.45 -8.06
CA ALA A 32 1.51 0.66 -9.49
C ALA A 32 0.34 1.60 -9.79
N PHE A 33 -0.81 1.35 -9.17
CA PHE A 33 -1.98 2.23 -9.30
C PHE A 33 -1.67 3.66 -8.82
N LEU A 34 -1.12 3.83 -7.62
CA LEU A 34 -0.82 5.14 -7.03
C LEU A 34 0.33 5.90 -7.73
N SER A 35 1.15 5.19 -8.50
CA SER A 35 2.22 5.79 -9.31
C SER A 35 1.73 6.31 -10.65
N ASN A 36 0.54 5.88 -11.10
CA ASN A 36 -0.04 6.34 -12.36
C ASN A 36 -0.87 7.62 -12.13
N PRO A 37 -0.41 8.80 -12.61
CA PRO A 37 -1.12 10.06 -12.39
C PRO A 37 -2.50 10.10 -13.06
N ASP A 38 -2.68 9.45 -14.22
CA ASP A 38 -3.97 9.45 -14.92
C ASP A 38 -5.02 8.65 -14.16
N PHE A 39 -4.61 7.53 -13.56
CA PHE A 39 -5.50 6.72 -12.72
C PHE A 39 -5.88 7.47 -11.45
N CYS A 40 -4.92 8.15 -10.81
CA CYS A 40 -5.26 8.99 -9.66
C CYS A 40 -6.16 10.15 -10.05
N ALA A 41 -5.86 10.88 -11.13
CA ALA A 41 -6.72 11.96 -11.60
C ALA A 41 -8.15 11.48 -11.87
N TYR A 42 -8.32 10.35 -12.57
CA TYR A 42 -9.64 9.76 -12.83
C TYR A 42 -10.34 9.31 -11.55
N MET A 43 -9.63 8.66 -10.62
CA MET A 43 -10.21 8.25 -9.35
C MET A 43 -10.63 9.44 -8.47
N LEU A 44 -9.91 10.56 -8.57
CA LEU A 44 -10.19 11.77 -7.81
C LEU A 44 -11.35 12.59 -8.41
N SER A 45 -11.33 12.73 -9.73
CA SER A 45 -12.30 13.52 -10.49
C SER A 45 -12.51 12.88 -11.85
N PRO A 46 -13.44 11.92 -11.98
CA PRO A 46 -13.70 11.25 -13.25
C PRO A 46 -14.24 12.27 -14.27
N PRO A 47 -13.53 12.53 -15.38
CA PRO A 47 -14.08 13.33 -16.47
C PRO A 47 -15.12 12.53 -17.27
N ASP A 48 -16.06 13.24 -17.87
CA ASP A 48 -16.99 12.65 -18.83
C ASP A 48 -16.28 12.31 -20.15
N GLY A 49 -16.69 11.21 -20.79
CA GLY A 49 -16.26 10.91 -22.16
C GLY A 49 -14.91 10.21 -22.31
N GLU A 50 -14.40 9.56 -21.25
CA GLU A 50 -13.19 8.73 -21.36
C GLU A 50 -13.33 7.57 -22.37
N SER A 51 -12.20 7.21 -22.97
CA SER A 51 -12.15 6.11 -23.92
C SER A 51 -12.44 4.77 -23.24
N ALA A 52 -13.17 3.86 -23.91
CA ALA A 52 -13.45 2.53 -23.38
C ALA A 52 -12.17 1.75 -23.02
N SER A 53 -11.09 1.94 -23.78
CA SER A 53 -9.79 1.31 -23.50
C SER A 53 -9.08 1.90 -22.27
N PHE A 54 -9.32 3.17 -21.94
CA PHE A 54 -8.87 3.73 -20.66
C PHE A 54 -9.67 3.12 -19.50
N LEU A 55 -11.00 3.09 -19.61
CA LEU A 55 -11.88 2.56 -18.56
C LEU A 55 -11.56 1.11 -18.20
N VAL A 56 -11.30 0.25 -19.20
CA VAL A 56 -10.88 -1.15 -18.96
C VAL A 56 -9.56 -1.21 -18.19
N ARG A 57 -8.54 -0.46 -18.62
CA ARG A 57 -7.23 -0.46 -17.95
C ARG A 57 -7.30 0.10 -16.53
N PHE A 58 -8.14 1.12 -16.33
CA PHE A 58 -8.39 1.70 -15.02
C PHE A 58 -9.07 0.69 -14.09
N ASP A 59 -10.14 0.04 -14.55
CA ASP A 59 -10.88 -0.94 -13.75
C ASP A 59 -9.99 -2.14 -13.38
N ASP A 60 -9.24 -2.69 -14.34
CA ASP A 60 -8.29 -3.78 -14.10
C ASP A 60 -7.26 -3.41 -13.02
N ALA A 61 -6.69 -2.21 -13.10
CA ALA A 61 -5.70 -1.71 -12.16
C ALA A 61 -6.32 -1.42 -10.78
N ALA A 62 -7.50 -0.80 -10.73
CA ALA A 62 -8.23 -0.53 -9.49
C ALA A 62 -8.58 -1.84 -8.77
N GLN A 63 -9.08 -2.84 -9.51
CA GLN A 63 -9.40 -4.15 -8.97
C GLN A 63 -8.17 -4.91 -8.48
N ALA A 64 -7.03 -4.81 -9.20
CA ALA A 64 -5.77 -5.39 -8.73
C ALA A 64 -5.28 -4.73 -7.43
N ALA A 65 -5.36 -3.41 -7.32
CA ALA A 65 -5.02 -2.67 -6.11
C ALA A 65 -5.98 -3.02 -4.95
N VAL A 66 -7.28 -3.08 -5.18
CA VAL A 66 -8.29 -3.51 -4.20
C VAL A 66 -7.98 -4.93 -3.68
N ARG A 67 -7.67 -5.88 -4.57
CA ARG A 67 -7.26 -7.23 -4.16
C ARG A 67 -5.99 -7.19 -3.31
N GLY A 68 -5.00 -6.39 -3.68
CA GLY A 68 -3.78 -6.19 -2.91
C GLY A 68 -4.04 -5.66 -1.50
N LEU A 69 -4.90 -4.64 -1.37
CA LEU A 69 -5.30 -4.05 -0.08
C LEU A 69 -6.03 -5.07 0.80
N ARG A 70 -6.95 -5.86 0.22
CA ARG A 70 -7.74 -6.85 0.94
C ARG A 70 -6.95 -8.11 1.28
N ALA A 71 -5.90 -8.43 0.53
CA ALA A 71 -4.95 -9.49 0.89
C ALA A 71 -4.10 -9.10 2.11
N ALA A 72 -3.81 -7.81 2.29
CA ALA A 72 -3.11 -7.29 3.47
C ALA A 72 -4.03 -7.11 4.69
N ASP A 73 -5.32 -6.91 4.47
CA ASP A 73 -6.34 -6.72 5.51
C ASP A 73 -7.63 -7.43 5.12
N ALA A 74 -7.80 -8.68 5.60
CA ALA A 74 -8.94 -9.52 5.23
C ALA A 74 -10.29 -8.98 5.73
N ALA A 75 -10.30 -8.08 6.72
CA ALA A 75 -11.51 -7.42 7.21
C ALA A 75 -11.92 -6.22 6.33
N LEU A 76 -11.05 -5.80 5.40
CA LEU A 76 -11.31 -4.68 4.50
C LEU A 76 -12.37 -5.06 3.46
N THR A 77 -13.44 -4.29 3.44
CA THR A 77 -14.47 -4.38 2.40
C THR A 77 -13.94 -3.81 1.08
N GLU A 78 -14.57 -4.16 -0.03
CA GLU A 78 -14.25 -3.59 -1.34
C GLU A 78 -14.37 -2.06 -1.35
N THR A 79 -15.48 -1.53 -0.84
CA THR A 79 -15.68 -0.09 -0.69
C THR A 79 -14.62 0.55 0.19
N GLY A 80 -14.24 -0.09 1.30
CA GLY A 80 -13.16 0.39 2.17
C GLY A 80 -11.81 0.41 1.46
N ALA A 81 -11.53 -0.60 0.62
CA ALA A 81 -10.32 -0.63 -0.20
C ALA A 81 -10.30 0.49 -1.25
N LEU A 82 -11.43 0.74 -1.93
CA LEU A 82 -11.57 1.86 -2.86
C LEU A 82 -11.34 3.22 -2.17
N PHE A 83 -11.88 3.42 -0.96
CA PHE A 83 -11.63 4.65 -0.20
C PHE A 83 -10.17 4.79 0.24
N ARG A 84 -9.49 3.70 0.63
CA ARG A 84 -8.05 3.74 0.92
C ARG A 84 -7.24 4.09 -0.32
N LEU A 85 -7.62 3.55 -1.48
CA LEU A 85 -6.95 3.82 -2.75
C LEU A 85 -7.13 5.29 -3.17
N ARG A 86 -8.37 5.81 -3.07
CA ARG A 86 -8.72 7.23 -3.24
C ARG A 86 -7.88 8.14 -2.34
N ALA A 87 -7.83 7.86 -1.04
CA ALA A 87 -7.05 8.64 -0.09
C ALA A 87 -5.53 8.61 -0.40
N GLY A 88 -5.03 7.49 -0.92
CA GLY A 88 -3.67 7.40 -1.43
C GLY A 88 -3.41 8.35 -2.61
N CYS A 89 -4.36 8.45 -3.54
CA CYS A 89 -4.27 9.40 -4.65
C CYS A 89 -4.34 10.87 -4.18
N ASP A 90 -5.21 11.19 -3.22
CA ASP A 90 -5.28 12.54 -2.64
C ASP A 90 -3.93 12.94 -2.01
N ALA A 91 -3.30 12.04 -1.25
CA ALA A 91 -1.99 12.29 -0.63
C ALA A 91 -0.87 12.50 -1.66
N ARG A 92 -0.92 11.78 -2.79
CA ARG A 92 0.04 11.95 -3.90
C ARG A 92 -0.12 13.29 -4.60
N GLN A 93 -1.36 13.75 -4.80
CA GLN A 93 -1.62 15.06 -5.41
C GLN A 93 -1.15 16.20 -4.51
N ALA A 94 -1.39 16.11 -3.20
CA ALA A 94 -0.89 17.07 -2.23
C ALA A 94 0.64 17.19 -2.29
N ALA A 95 1.34 16.05 -2.25
CA ALA A 95 2.81 16.01 -2.32
C ALA A 95 3.41 16.48 -3.65
N ALA A 96 2.62 16.56 -4.73
CA ALA A 96 3.06 17.08 -6.02
C ALA A 96 2.85 18.61 -6.15
N SER A 97 2.14 19.22 -5.20
CA SER A 97 1.82 20.65 -5.18
C SER A 97 2.73 21.46 -4.26
N ASP A 98 3.60 20.79 -3.50
CA ASP A 98 4.64 21.35 -2.62
C ASP A 98 6.01 21.44 -3.34
#